data_AF-A0A7S0TJP9-F1
#
_entry.id   AF-A0A7S0TJP9-F1
#
_cell.length_a   1.000
_cell.length_b   1.000
_cell.length_c   1.000
_cell.angle_alpha   90.00
_cell.angle_beta   90.00
_cell.angle_gamma   90.00
#
_symmetry.space_group_name_H-M   'P 1'
#
loop_
_entity.id
_entity.type
_entity.pdbx_description
1 polymer ?
#
loop_
_entity_poly.entity_id
_entity_poly.type
_entity_poly.pdbx_seq_one_letter_code
_entity_poly.pdbx_strand_id
1 'polypeptide(L)'
;GQLITVTSLVNSGTPSGPIPLAGQHASLFGSSAGWSQETASLLLTATALVPGGVDIAVEFSLHGPSSLLPGGAVPFISSSPNPFLAVTQLEVASPVLSATELPGWPVLRISDGSRVPGADNLVTIEIRPNVDIESGVELTISGLQGTQSQLGPVQLTGPDQSLVGASHLDPCAGTLTLTTADTIPKSRPVRLTLRLVNPPAPQTPGDRG
;
A
#
# COMPACT_ATOMS: atom_id res chain seq x y z
N GLY A 1 13.78 31.04 -11.18
CA GLY A 1 13.96 31.75 -9.91
C GLY A 1 14.99 31.04 -9.06
N GLN A 2 15.08 31.37 -7.78
CA GLN A 2 15.96 30.68 -6.83
C GLN A 2 15.66 29.19 -6.79
N LEU A 3 16.70 28.35 -6.75
CA LEU A 3 16.53 26.91 -6.58
C LEU A 3 16.75 26.54 -5.12
N ILE A 4 15.86 25.70 -4.60
CA ILE A 4 16.00 25.04 -3.30
C ILE A 4 15.99 23.55 -3.56
N THR A 5 17.01 22.85 -3.09
CA THR A 5 17.17 21.42 -3.32
C THR A 5 17.08 20.69 -1.99
N VAL A 6 16.25 19.66 -1.92
CA VAL A 6 16.22 18.69 -0.83
C VAL A 6 16.93 17.43 -1.34
N THR A 7 18.05 17.05 -0.73
CA THR A 7 18.84 15.88 -1.12
C THR A 7 18.79 14.79 -0.06
N SER A 8 19.40 13.65 -0.37
CA SER A 8 19.47 12.47 0.50
C SER A 8 18.11 11.90 0.87
N LEU A 9 17.10 12.10 0.02
CA LEU A 9 15.78 11.44 0.12
C LEU A 9 15.88 10.01 -0.46
N VAL A 10 16.90 9.27 -0.02
CA VAL A 10 17.21 7.93 -0.50
C VAL A 10 16.08 6.95 -0.13
N ASN A 11 16.07 5.78 -0.79
CA ASN A 11 15.09 4.71 -0.57
C ASN A 11 13.66 4.99 -1.08
N SER A 12 13.42 6.15 -1.71
CA SER A 12 12.16 6.43 -2.38
C SER A 12 11.97 5.52 -3.61
N GLY A 13 10.83 4.84 -3.65
CA GLY A 13 10.38 4.06 -4.82
C GLY A 13 9.73 4.91 -5.91
N THR A 14 9.62 6.23 -5.71
CA THR A 14 8.93 7.15 -6.63
C THR A 14 9.74 7.34 -7.91
N PRO A 15 9.20 7.08 -9.12
CA PRO A 15 9.89 7.35 -10.37
C PRO A 15 10.20 8.84 -10.56
N SER A 16 11.32 9.17 -11.22
CA SER A 16 11.69 10.55 -11.57
C SER A 16 10.58 11.24 -12.37
N GLY A 17 10.32 12.53 -12.10
CA GLY A 17 9.26 13.29 -12.76
C GLY A 17 8.81 14.50 -11.96
N PRO A 18 7.82 15.27 -12.45
CA PRO A 18 7.19 16.32 -11.68
C PRO A 18 6.34 15.71 -10.55
N ILE A 19 6.47 16.26 -9.33
CA ILE A 19 5.64 15.90 -8.18
C ILE A 19 4.80 17.13 -7.79
N PRO A 20 3.47 16.97 -7.60
CA PRO A 20 2.62 18.06 -7.14
C PRO A 20 3.02 18.48 -5.72
N LEU A 21 3.03 19.80 -5.50
CA LEU A 21 3.21 20.37 -4.18
C LEU A 21 1.86 20.74 -3.57
N ALA A 22 1.71 20.43 -2.30
CA ALA A 22 0.60 20.86 -1.46
C ALA A 22 1.10 21.77 -0.32
N GLY A 23 0.18 22.22 0.54
CA GLY A 23 0.47 23.15 1.63
C GLY A 23 0.26 24.62 1.25
N GLN A 24 0.23 25.48 2.28
CA GLN A 24 -0.10 26.91 2.17
C GLN A 24 0.80 27.68 1.19
N HIS A 25 2.05 27.25 1.03
CA HIS A 25 3.07 27.97 0.26
C HIS A 25 3.49 27.26 -1.04
N ALA A 26 2.75 26.23 -1.47
CA ALA A 26 3.04 25.49 -2.70
C ALA A 26 3.13 26.40 -3.94
N SER A 27 2.28 27.43 -3.99
CA SER A 27 2.21 28.38 -5.11
C SER A 27 3.48 29.23 -5.26
N LEU A 28 4.27 29.44 -4.20
CA LEU A 28 5.57 30.12 -4.29
C LEU A 28 6.56 29.36 -5.19
N PHE A 29 6.34 28.05 -5.34
CA PHE A 29 7.16 27.14 -6.13
C PHE A 29 6.42 26.62 -7.37
N GLY A 30 5.33 27.28 -7.78
CA GLY A 30 4.55 26.87 -8.95
C GLY A 30 3.70 25.61 -8.73
N SER A 31 3.47 25.22 -7.47
CA SER A 31 2.69 24.04 -7.07
C SER A 31 3.22 22.71 -7.63
N SER A 32 4.47 22.66 -8.06
CA SER A 32 5.13 21.47 -8.60
C SER A 32 6.63 21.52 -8.32
N ALA A 33 7.24 20.35 -8.11
CA ALA A 33 8.66 20.19 -7.92
C ALA A 33 9.23 19.16 -8.89
N GLY A 34 10.50 19.31 -9.26
CA GLY A 34 11.22 18.28 -10.01
C GLY A 34 11.76 17.22 -9.06
N TRP A 35 11.42 15.96 -9.26
CA TRP A 35 11.97 14.84 -8.50
C TRP A 35 12.89 13.98 -9.38
N SER A 36 14.05 13.61 -8.84
CA SER A 36 14.98 12.66 -9.44
C SER A 36 15.20 11.49 -8.49
N GLN A 37 14.72 10.31 -8.88
CA GLN A 37 14.95 9.07 -8.15
C GLN A 37 16.43 8.68 -8.16
N GLU A 38 17.09 8.87 -9.30
CA GLU A 38 18.51 8.54 -9.49
C GLU A 38 19.42 9.31 -8.52
N THR A 39 19.13 10.59 -8.31
CA THR A 39 19.93 11.45 -7.42
C THR A 39 19.34 11.59 -6.02
N ALA A 40 18.19 10.95 -5.75
CA ALA A 40 17.43 11.08 -4.51
C ALA A 40 17.22 12.55 -4.09
N SER A 41 16.82 13.38 -5.05
CA SER A 41 16.71 14.83 -4.85
C SER A 41 15.40 15.42 -5.36
N LEU A 42 14.86 16.35 -4.57
CA LEU A 42 13.70 17.18 -4.90
C LEU A 42 14.18 18.60 -5.18
N LEU A 43 13.80 19.15 -6.32
CA LEU A 43 14.13 20.49 -6.78
C LEU A 43 12.88 21.37 -6.74
N LEU A 44 12.89 22.34 -5.84
CA LEU A 44 11.90 23.42 -5.76
C LEU A 44 12.43 24.64 -6.52
N THR A 45 11.64 25.14 -7.47
CA THR A 45 11.98 26.36 -8.22
C THR A 45 11.08 27.48 -7.76
N ALA A 46 11.64 28.48 -7.07
CA ALA A 46 10.87 29.66 -6.67
C ALA A 46 10.38 30.41 -7.93
N THR A 47 9.07 30.57 -8.03
CA THR A 47 8.38 31.33 -9.09
C THR A 47 7.93 32.70 -8.60
N ALA A 48 7.86 32.88 -7.27
CA ALA A 48 7.60 34.14 -6.59
C ALA A 48 8.68 34.43 -5.54
N LEU A 49 8.64 35.63 -4.96
CA LEU A 49 9.49 36.01 -3.84
C LEU A 49 9.17 35.10 -2.63
N VAL A 50 10.20 34.44 -2.10
CA VAL A 50 10.11 33.73 -0.82
C VAL A 50 10.47 34.72 0.29
N PRO A 51 9.51 35.14 1.15
CA PRO A 51 9.77 36.16 2.16
C PRO A 51 10.70 35.64 3.26
N GLY A 52 11.70 36.46 3.63
CA GLY A 52 12.57 36.15 4.76
C GLY A 52 11.87 36.33 6.11
N GLY A 53 12.23 35.50 7.09
CA GLY A 53 11.67 35.55 8.45
C GLY A 53 10.24 34.99 8.58
N VAL A 54 9.75 34.30 7.54
CA VAL A 54 8.44 33.64 7.54
C VAL A 54 8.65 32.13 7.41
N ASP A 55 7.90 31.35 8.17
CA ASP A 55 7.89 29.90 8.07
C ASP A 55 7.19 29.48 6.76
N ILE A 56 7.94 28.78 5.90
CA ILE A 56 7.44 28.29 4.62
C ILE A 56 7.15 26.79 4.75
N ALA A 57 5.91 26.42 4.48
CA ALA A 57 5.43 25.04 4.52
C ALA A 57 4.96 24.58 3.13
N VAL A 58 5.59 23.51 2.66
CA VAL A 58 5.21 22.76 1.45
C VAL A 58 5.18 21.27 1.77
N GLU A 59 4.28 20.56 1.10
CA GLU A 59 4.04 19.13 1.30
C GLU A 59 4.15 18.41 -0.05
N PHE A 60 4.66 17.19 -0.03
CA PHE A 60 4.75 16.32 -1.20
C PHE A 60 4.76 14.86 -0.76
N SER A 61 4.42 13.95 -1.67
CA SER A 61 4.37 12.51 -1.38
C SER A 61 5.45 11.76 -2.16
N LEU A 62 6.15 10.87 -1.48
CA LEU A 62 7.05 9.90 -2.07
C LEU A 62 6.63 8.50 -1.62
N HIS A 63 6.73 7.52 -2.51
CA HIS A 63 6.64 6.10 -2.16
C HIS A 63 7.86 5.69 -1.34
N GLY A 64 7.62 5.06 -0.18
CA GLY A 64 8.68 4.46 0.64
C GLY A 64 9.34 3.25 -0.03
N PRO A 65 10.39 2.68 0.58
CA PRO A 65 11.03 1.47 0.08
C PRO A 65 10.11 0.25 0.20
N SER A 66 10.29 -0.71 -0.69
CA SER A 66 9.53 -1.98 -0.71
C SER A 66 10.05 -3.05 0.26
N SER A 67 11.16 -2.78 0.96
CA SER A 67 11.79 -3.67 1.93
C SER A 67 12.00 -2.97 3.28
N LEU A 68 12.15 -3.78 4.33
CA LEU A 68 12.50 -3.24 5.66
C LEU A 68 13.81 -2.49 5.58
N LEU A 69 13.77 -1.24 6.03
CA LEU A 69 14.94 -0.38 6.12
C LEU A 69 14.86 0.45 7.40
N PRO A 70 15.34 -0.11 8.53
CA PRO A 70 15.50 0.64 9.77
C PRO A 70 16.54 1.73 9.59
N GLY A 71 16.21 2.98 9.94
CA GLY A 71 17.14 4.12 9.92
C GLY A 71 16.83 5.20 8.89
N GLY A 72 16.01 4.89 7.88
CA GLY A 72 15.49 5.89 6.94
C GLY A 72 16.55 6.70 6.19
N ALA A 73 16.08 7.77 5.57
CA ALA A 73 16.84 8.76 4.83
C ALA A 73 16.97 10.03 5.68
N VAL A 74 18.19 10.59 5.80
CA VAL A 74 18.43 11.86 6.49
C VAL A 74 18.54 12.96 5.44
N PRO A 75 17.50 13.80 5.27
CA PRO A 75 17.50 14.78 4.20
C PRO A 75 18.38 15.98 4.51
N PHE A 76 18.88 16.62 3.46
CA PHE A 76 19.54 17.91 3.56
C PHE A 76 18.87 18.94 2.67
N ILE A 77 18.87 20.19 3.09
CA ILE A 77 18.37 21.32 2.31
C ILE A 77 19.54 22.21 1.90
N SER A 78 19.59 22.57 0.63
CA SER A 78 20.53 23.55 0.08
C SER A 78 19.81 24.51 -0.86
N SER A 79 20.47 25.61 -1.17
CA SER A 79 19.96 26.61 -2.12
C SER A 79 21.00 26.90 -3.20
N SER A 80 20.58 27.13 -4.44
CA SER A 80 21.52 27.58 -5.49
C SER A 80 22.27 28.83 -5.03
N PRO A 81 23.57 28.99 -5.32
CA PRO A 81 24.32 30.18 -4.95
C PRO A 81 23.64 31.45 -5.47
N ASN A 82 23.37 32.38 -4.57
CA ASN A 82 23.00 33.74 -4.93
C ASN A 82 23.72 34.73 -3.96
N PRO A 83 23.93 36.00 -4.33
CA PRO A 83 24.70 36.95 -3.52
C PRO A 83 24.09 37.28 -2.14
N PHE A 84 22.86 36.84 -1.87
CA PHE A 84 22.09 37.13 -0.66
C PHE A 84 21.70 35.88 0.15
N LEU A 85 21.88 34.68 -0.40
CA LEU A 85 21.47 33.40 0.18
C LEU A 85 22.33 32.28 -0.42
N ALA A 86 23.15 31.68 0.43
CA ALA A 86 23.88 30.45 0.13
C ALA A 86 23.76 29.52 1.34
N VAL A 87 22.64 28.79 1.43
CA VAL A 87 22.57 27.64 2.33
C VAL A 87 23.32 26.51 1.64
N THR A 88 24.53 26.23 2.13
CA THR A 88 25.41 25.23 1.52
C THR A 88 24.87 23.82 1.74
N GLN A 89 24.49 23.47 2.98
CA GLN A 89 23.79 22.22 3.31
C GLN A 89 23.31 22.27 4.78
N LEU A 90 22.01 22.10 5.03
CA LEU A 90 21.45 21.98 6.38
C LEU A 90 20.79 20.62 6.55
N GLU A 91 21.17 19.87 7.58
CA GLU A 91 20.55 18.59 7.92
C GLU A 91 19.15 18.79 8.50
N VAL A 92 18.21 17.95 8.08
CA VAL A 92 16.89 17.84 8.70
C VAL A 92 16.98 16.73 9.76
N ALA A 93 16.86 17.11 11.03
CA ALA A 93 17.22 16.30 12.21
C ALA A 93 16.35 15.04 12.45
N SER A 94 15.53 14.60 11.50
CA SER A 94 14.67 13.42 11.65
C SER A 94 14.68 12.58 10.39
N PRO A 95 15.02 11.28 10.49
CA PRO A 95 14.96 10.38 9.35
C PRO A 95 13.54 10.28 8.78
N VAL A 96 13.45 10.41 7.46
CA VAL A 96 12.22 10.17 6.68
C VAL A 96 12.36 8.84 5.92
N LEU A 97 11.32 8.35 5.26
CA LEU A 97 11.40 7.13 4.42
C LEU A 97 11.97 5.90 5.15
N SER A 98 11.77 5.80 6.46
CA SER A 98 12.03 4.58 7.23
C SER A 98 10.93 3.55 6.95
N ALA A 99 11.31 2.29 6.71
CA ALA A 99 10.36 1.18 6.58
C ALA A 99 10.62 0.16 7.70
N THR A 100 9.83 0.25 8.77
CA THR A 100 9.97 -0.60 9.95
C THR A 100 8.95 -1.73 10.02
N GLU A 101 7.97 -1.74 9.13
CA GLU A 101 6.92 -2.77 9.07
C GLU A 101 6.77 -3.27 7.63
N LEU A 102 6.63 -4.59 7.47
CA LEU A 102 6.26 -5.21 6.19
C LEU A 102 4.76 -5.37 6.11
N PRO A 103 4.14 -5.26 4.92
CA PRO A 103 2.77 -5.71 4.72
C PRO A 103 2.59 -7.15 5.21
N GLY A 104 1.53 -7.39 5.97
CA GLY A 104 1.23 -8.67 6.58
C GLY A 104 -0.19 -8.75 7.09
N TRP A 105 -0.55 -9.92 7.63
CA TRP A 105 -1.91 -10.25 8.05
C TRP A 105 -1.97 -10.56 9.55
N PRO A 106 -2.03 -9.54 10.43
CA PRO A 106 -2.22 -9.75 11.87
C PRO A 106 -3.45 -10.60 12.22
N VAL A 107 -4.50 -10.53 11.40
CA VAL A 107 -5.66 -11.44 11.50
C VAL A 107 -5.80 -12.14 10.17
N LEU A 108 -5.79 -13.47 10.21
CA LEU A 108 -6.13 -14.36 9.10
C LEU A 108 -6.78 -15.60 9.70
N ARG A 109 -8.09 -15.71 9.56
CA ARG A 109 -8.88 -16.84 10.06
C ARG A 109 -9.83 -17.31 8.99
N ILE A 110 -9.87 -18.63 8.80
CA ILE A 110 -10.83 -19.29 7.92
C ILE A 110 -11.52 -20.36 8.75
N SER A 111 -12.85 -20.38 8.71
CA SER A 111 -13.67 -21.35 9.44
C SER A 111 -14.73 -21.97 8.55
N ASP A 112 -14.98 -23.25 8.76
CA ASP A 112 -16.03 -24.05 8.11
C ASP A 112 -17.31 -24.11 8.96
N GLY A 113 -18.46 -24.13 8.29
CA GLY A 113 -19.77 -24.32 8.91
C GLY A 113 -20.27 -25.76 8.92
N SER A 114 -19.73 -26.63 8.04
CA SER A 114 -20.13 -28.04 7.90
C SER A 114 -18.95 -28.93 7.54
N ARG A 115 -18.91 -30.12 8.14
CA ARG A 115 -17.91 -31.17 7.87
C ARG A 115 -18.48 -32.40 7.17
N VAL A 116 -19.74 -32.31 6.71
CA VAL A 116 -20.41 -33.43 6.04
C VAL A 116 -19.89 -33.52 4.60
N PRO A 117 -19.40 -34.69 4.14
CA PRO A 117 -18.96 -34.88 2.77
C PRO A 117 -20.05 -34.56 1.74
N GLY A 118 -19.69 -33.88 0.66
CA GLY A 118 -20.59 -33.48 -0.43
C GLY A 118 -21.65 -32.44 -0.07
N ALA A 119 -21.71 -31.98 1.19
CA ALA A 119 -22.67 -30.96 1.61
C ALA A 119 -22.16 -29.54 1.32
N ASP A 120 -23.10 -28.60 1.23
CA ASP A 120 -22.79 -27.17 1.28
C ASP A 120 -22.08 -26.84 2.60
N ASN A 121 -21.04 -26.04 2.48
CA ASN A 121 -20.25 -25.54 3.57
C ASN A 121 -20.12 -24.02 3.48
N LEU A 122 -20.50 -23.36 4.57
CA LEU A 122 -20.35 -21.93 4.69
C LEU A 122 -18.95 -21.61 5.21
N VAL A 123 -18.10 -21.10 4.32
CA VAL A 123 -16.72 -20.73 4.67
C VAL A 123 -16.71 -19.24 5.04
N THR A 124 -16.32 -18.95 6.29
CA THR A 124 -16.12 -17.58 6.76
C THR A 124 -14.64 -17.24 6.75
N ILE A 125 -14.29 -16.15 6.08
CA ILE A 125 -12.95 -15.58 6.02
C ILE A 125 -12.95 -14.29 6.83
N GLU A 126 -12.04 -14.18 7.80
CA GLU A 126 -11.80 -12.97 8.59
C GLU A 126 -10.33 -12.55 8.42
N ILE A 127 -10.12 -11.36 7.86
CA ILE A 127 -8.79 -10.82 7.57
C ILE A 127 -8.63 -9.42 8.15
N ARG A 128 -7.43 -9.07 8.60
CA ARG A 128 -7.05 -7.68 8.89
C ARG A 128 -5.60 -7.49 8.47
N PRO A 129 -5.31 -6.66 7.46
CA PRO A 129 -3.94 -6.32 7.12
C PRO A 129 -3.36 -5.33 8.15
N ASN A 130 -2.04 -5.20 8.20
CA ASN A 130 -1.39 -4.13 8.99
C ASN A 130 -1.21 -2.81 8.23
N VAL A 131 -1.43 -2.82 6.91
CA VAL A 131 -1.47 -1.66 6.03
C VAL A 131 -2.80 -1.64 5.29
N ASP A 132 -3.30 -0.45 4.94
CA ASP A 132 -4.51 -0.36 4.12
C ASP A 132 -4.22 -0.96 2.73
N ILE A 133 -5.17 -1.73 2.20
CA ILE A 133 -5.06 -2.30 0.85
C ILE A 133 -6.06 -1.55 -0.03
N GLU A 134 -5.56 -0.83 -1.03
CA GLU A 134 -6.38 -0.01 -1.93
C GLU A 134 -7.30 -0.85 -2.84
N SER A 135 -8.25 -0.18 -3.49
CA SER A 135 -9.10 -0.77 -4.54
C SER A 135 -8.28 -1.22 -5.76
N GLY A 136 -8.72 -2.28 -6.44
CA GLY A 136 -8.07 -2.82 -7.63
C GLY A 136 -6.93 -3.79 -7.35
N VAL A 137 -6.66 -4.11 -6.09
CA VAL A 137 -5.67 -5.09 -5.67
C VAL A 137 -6.27 -6.50 -5.76
N GLU A 138 -5.46 -7.44 -6.26
CA GLU A 138 -5.78 -8.86 -6.28
C GLU A 138 -5.26 -9.55 -5.02
N LEU A 139 -6.15 -10.27 -4.32
CA LEU A 139 -5.85 -11.09 -3.16
C LEU A 139 -6.13 -12.56 -3.48
N THR A 140 -5.18 -13.44 -3.19
CA THR A 140 -5.33 -14.88 -3.45
C THR A 140 -5.33 -15.65 -2.14
N ILE A 141 -6.39 -16.42 -1.92
CA ILE A 141 -6.53 -17.38 -0.82
C ILE A 141 -6.29 -18.77 -1.41
N SER A 142 -5.23 -19.45 -1.00
CA SER A 142 -4.92 -20.82 -1.41
C SER A 142 -5.29 -21.83 -0.33
N GLY A 143 -5.24 -23.13 -0.66
CA GLY A 143 -5.51 -24.21 0.28
C GLY A 143 -6.96 -24.70 0.27
N LEU A 144 -7.74 -24.32 -0.74
CA LEU A 144 -9.15 -24.71 -0.91
C LEU A 144 -9.31 -25.96 -1.79
N GLN A 145 -8.28 -26.80 -1.92
CA GLN A 145 -8.32 -28.00 -2.76
C GLN A 145 -9.38 -29.01 -2.28
N GLY A 146 -9.95 -29.75 -3.24
CA GLY A 146 -10.92 -30.82 -2.98
C GLY A 146 -12.37 -30.35 -2.86
N THR A 147 -12.61 -29.04 -2.86
CA THR A 147 -13.95 -28.46 -3.03
C THR A 147 -14.60 -28.96 -4.32
N GLN A 148 -15.89 -29.31 -4.27
CA GLN A 148 -16.67 -29.71 -5.45
C GLN A 148 -17.45 -28.54 -6.06
N SER A 149 -17.13 -27.33 -5.63
CA SER A 149 -17.71 -26.11 -6.19
C SER A 149 -17.27 -25.93 -7.64
N GLN A 150 -18.07 -25.22 -8.43
CA GLN A 150 -17.74 -24.95 -9.82
C GLN A 150 -16.61 -23.92 -9.94
N LEU A 151 -15.77 -24.11 -10.96
CA LEU A 151 -14.81 -23.09 -11.41
C LEU A 151 -15.58 -21.85 -11.86
N GLY A 152 -15.11 -20.68 -11.46
CA GLY A 152 -15.65 -19.42 -11.94
C GLY A 152 -15.97 -18.41 -10.83
N PRO A 153 -16.75 -17.37 -11.17
CA PRO A 153 -17.15 -16.37 -10.22
C PRO A 153 -17.94 -16.96 -9.05
N VAL A 154 -17.58 -16.57 -7.82
CA VAL A 154 -18.34 -16.93 -6.62
C VAL A 154 -19.02 -15.70 -6.03
N GLN A 155 -20.15 -15.91 -5.36
CA GLN A 155 -20.83 -14.82 -4.66
C GLN A 155 -20.29 -14.74 -3.23
N LEU A 156 -19.79 -13.56 -2.88
CA LEU A 156 -19.45 -13.24 -1.50
C LEU A 156 -20.67 -12.68 -0.80
N THR A 157 -20.75 -12.98 0.49
CA THR A 157 -21.76 -12.51 1.42
C THR A 157 -21.07 -12.02 2.69
N GLY A 158 -21.84 -11.37 3.58
CA GLY A 158 -21.34 -10.87 4.86
C GLY A 158 -21.28 -9.35 4.93
N PRO A 159 -20.86 -8.80 6.09
CA PRO A 159 -20.91 -7.37 6.35
C PRO A 159 -19.99 -6.54 5.45
N ASP A 160 -18.90 -7.15 4.97
CA ASP A 160 -17.85 -6.44 4.21
C ASP A 160 -17.78 -6.86 2.73
N GLN A 161 -18.82 -7.53 2.23
CA GLN A 161 -18.86 -8.02 0.83
C GLN A 161 -18.62 -6.91 -0.21
N SER A 162 -19.05 -5.67 0.09
CA SER A 162 -18.93 -4.53 -0.83
C SER A 162 -17.49 -4.07 -1.05
N LEU A 163 -16.54 -4.48 -0.20
CA LEU A 163 -15.13 -4.19 -0.38
C LEU A 163 -14.50 -5.02 -1.52
N VAL A 164 -15.20 -6.03 -2.03
CA VAL A 164 -14.72 -6.90 -3.11
C VAL A 164 -15.61 -6.73 -4.34
N GLY A 165 -15.01 -6.36 -5.46
CA GLY A 165 -15.72 -6.15 -6.73
C GLY A 165 -15.86 -7.39 -7.58
N ALA A 166 -14.89 -8.28 -7.50
CA ALA A 166 -14.90 -9.55 -8.22
C ALA A 166 -14.29 -10.66 -7.35
N SER A 167 -14.79 -11.88 -7.51
CA SER A 167 -14.15 -13.05 -6.91
C SER A 167 -14.26 -14.24 -7.84
N HIS A 168 -13.23 -15.09 -7.87
CA HIS A 168 -13.11 -16.22 -8.77
C HIS A 168 -12.48 -17.41 -8.05
N LEU A 169 -13.18 -18.54 -8.03
CA LEU A 169 -12.69 -19.78 -7.46
C LEU A 169 -12.11 -20.66 -8.57
N ASP A 170 -10.89 -21.16 -8.36
CA ASP A 170 -10.31 -22.28 -9.10
C ASP A 170 -10.21 -23.51 -8.17
N PRO A 171 -11.16 -24.46 -8.27
CA PRO A 171 -11.15 -25.68 -7.49
C PRO A 171 -9.95 -26.59 -7.76
N CYS A 172 -9.39 -26.55 -8.98
CA CYS A 172 -8.27 -27.38 -9.40
C CYS A 172 -6.96 -26.87 -8.79
N ALA A 173 -6.75 -25.55 -8.83
CA ALA A 173 -5.63 -24.91 -8.13
C ALA A 173 -5.85 -24.84 -6.61
N GLY A 174 -7.10 -24.93 -6.17
CA GLY A 174 -7.50 -24.71 -4.77
C GLY A 174 -7.32 -23.27 -4.34
N THR A 175 -7.59 -22.32 -5.25
CA THR A 175 -7.41 -20.89 -5.02
C THR A 175 -8.72 -20.12 -5.17
N LEU A 176 -8.90 -19.11 -4.34
CA LEU A 176 -9.93 -18.09 -4.46
C LEU A 176 -9.23 -16.74 -4.65
N THR A 177 -9.44 -16.14 -5.81
CA THR A 177 -8.93 -14.81 -6.15
C THR A 177 -10.01 -13.77 -5.89
N LEU A 178 -9.67 -12.67 -5.21
CA LEU A 178 -10.54 -11.56 -4.88
C LEU A 178 -9.94 -10.27 -5.44
N THR A 179 -10.73 -9.46 -6.14
CA THR A 179 -10.32 -8.11 -6.56
C THR A 179 -11.04 -7.08 -5.71
N THR A 180 -10.28 -6.23 -5.00
CA THR A 180 -10.86 -5.19 -4.13
C THR A 180 -11.62 -4.14 -4.95
N ALA A 181 -12.84 -3.81 -4.54
CA ALA A 181 -13.61 -2.68 -5.09
C ALA A 181 -13.39 -1.39 -4.30
N ASP A 182 -13.07 -1.52 -3.02
CA ASP A 182 -12.82 -0.40 -2.10
C ASP A 182 -11.66 -0.80 -1.16
N THR A 183 -11.16 0.18 -0.41
CA THR A 183 -10.05 -0.02 0.52
C THR A 183 -10.42 -1.02 1.61
N ILE A 184 -9.59 -2.07 1.77
CA ILE A 184 -9.62 -2.95 2.94
C ILE A 184 -8.80 -2.28 4.05
N PRO A 185 -9.44 -1.85 5.16
CA PRO A 185 -8.77 -1.06 6.16
C PRO A 185 -7.92 -1.91 7.11
N LYS A 186 -6.78 -1.38 7.55
CA LYS A 186 -5.95 -1.95 8.63
C LYS A 186 -6.59 -1.82 10.01
N SER A 187 -7.52 -0.88 10.17
CA SER A 187 -8.07 -0.48 11.47
C SER A 187 -9.02 -1.50 12.09
N ARG A 188 -9.59 -2.43 11.30
CA ARG A 188 -10.55 -3.43 11.78
C ARG A 188 -10.50 -4.72 10.97
N PRO A 189 -10.93 -5.86 11.55
CA PRO A 189 -11.18 -7.07 10.77
C PRO A 189 -12.27 -6.84 9.71
N VAL A 190 -12.05 -7.46 8.56
CA VAL A 190 -12.97 -7.59 7.42
C VAL A 190 -13.46 -9.03 7.38
N ARG A 191 -14.77 -9.22 7.27
CA ARG A 191 -15.41 -10.53 7.26
C ARG A 191 -16.17 -10.78 5.97
N LEU A 192 -15.71 -11.79 5.24
CA LEU A 192 -16.30 -12.28 4.00
C LEU A 192 -16.81 -13.70 4.21
N THR A 193 -17.85 -14.09 3.47
CA THR A 193 -18.41 -15.43 3.57
C THR A 193 -18.80 -15.92 2.17
N LEU A 194 -18.46 -17.17 1.89
CA LEU A 194 -18.83 -17.83 0.64
C LEU A 194 -19.32 -19.25 0.91
N ARG A 195 -20.09 -19.78 -0.03
CA ARG A 195 -20.53 -21.17 -0.01
C ARG A 195 -19.60 -21.99 -0.89
N LEU A 196 -19.04 -23.06 -0.31
CA LEU A 196 -18.28 -24.07 -1.03
C LEU A 196 -18.95 -25.43 -0.81
N VAL A 197 -18.81 -26.36 -1.76
CA VAL A 197 -19.25 -27.74 -1.59
C VAL A 197 -18.08 -28.59 -1.08
N ASN A 198 -18.31 -29.29 0.04
CA ASN A 198 -17.30 -30.17 0.63
C ASN A 198 -16.89 -31.32 -0.32
N PRO A 199 -15.68 -31.86 -0.17
CA PRO A 199 -15.25 -33.08 -0.88
C PRO A 199 -16.24 -34.25 -0.70
N PRO A 200 -16.35 -35.16 -1.68
CA PRO A 200 -17.33 -36.26 -1.65
C PRO A 200 -16.95 -37.38 -0.66
N ALA A 201 -15.69 -37.41 -0.20
CA ALA A 201 -15.19 -38.35 0.78
C ALA A 201 -14.50 -37.60 1.94
N PRO A 202 -14.48 -38.16 3.16
CA PRO A 202 -13.68 -37.64 4.25
C PRO A 202 -12.21 -37.54 3.85
N GLN A 203 -11.61 -36.37 3.99
CA GLN A 203 -10.19 -36.15 3.75
C GLN A 203 -9.41 -36.29 5.07
N THR A 204 -8.30 -37.02 5.04
CA THR A 204 -7.36 -37.02 6.17
C THR A 204 -6.28 -35.96 5.97
N PRO A 205 -5.63 -35.46 7.04
CA PRO A 205 -4.57 -34.45 6.91
C PRO A 205 -3.40 -34.85 5.99
N GLY A 206 -3.21 -36.16 5.71
CA GLY A 206 -2.16 -36.68 4.82
C GLY A 206 -2.51 -36.70 3.33
N ASP A 207 -3.76 -36.41 2.94
CA ASP A 207 -4.20 -36.46 1.54
C ASP A 207 -3.99 -35.12 0.80
N ARG A 208 -3.37 -34.13 1.45
CA ARG A 208 -3.09 -32.80 0.89
C ARG A 208 -1.64 -32.75 0.41
N GLY A 209 -1.44 -33.11 -0.86
CA GLY A 209 -0.19 -32.85 -1.58
C GLY A 209 0.00 -31.37 -1.91
#